data_AF-Q05RW0-F1
#
_entry.id   AF-Q05RW0-F1
#
_cell.length_a   1.000
_cell.length_b   1.000
_cell.length_c   1.000
_cell.angle_alpha   90.00
_cell.angle_beta   90.00
_cell.angle_gamma   90.00
#
_symmetry.space_group_name_H-M   'P 1'
#
loop_
_entity.id
_entity.type
_entity.pdbx_description
1 polymer ?
#
loop_
_entity_poly.entity_id
_entity_poly.type
_entity_poly.pdbx_seq_one_letter_code
_entity_poly.pdbx_strand_id
1 'polypeptide(L)'
;MSRATRLIKRLDRALEAYDSFGDSPEAFVDAVYAEVEDDVETLVGKSKPSHWAELYVERDRALIKQQVLNRAMSLGAYGQK
;
A
#
# COMPACT_ATOMS: atom_id res chain seq x y z
N MET A 1 -17.17 -1.63 -9.26
CA MET A 1 -15.83 -1.62 -8.63
C MET A 1 -15.19 -2.97 -8.89
N SER A 2 -13.97 -3.02 -9.43
CA SER A 2 -13.26 -4.29 -9.64
C SER A 2 -12.88 -4.93 -8.30
N ARG A 3 -12.49 -6.21 -8.28
CA ARG A 3 -11.97 -6.86 -7.07
C ARG A 3 -10.67 -6.21 -6.60
N ALA A 4 -9.80 -5.83 -7.53
CA ALA A 4 -8.55 -5.15 -7.23
C ALA A 4 -8.82 -3.79 -6.58
N THR A 5 -9.70 -2.97 -7.18
CA THR A 5 -10.10 -1.68 -6.61
C THR A 5 -10.67 -1.82 -5.19
N ARG A 6 -11.42 -2.90 -4.91
CA ARG A 6 -11.94 -3.15 -3.55
C ARG A 6 -10.80 -3.44 -2.57
N LEU A 7 -9.89 -4.34 -2.93
CA LEU A 7 -8.73 -4.69 -2.11
C LEU A 7 -7.89 -3.43 -1.79
N ILE A 8 -7.59 -2.63 -2.80
CA ILE A 8 -6.83 -1.37 -2.64
C ILE A 8 -7.52 -0.44 -1.64
N LYS A 9 -8.84 -0.22 -1.77
CA LYS A 9 -9.58 0.65 -0.83
C LYS A 9 -9.59 0.13 0.61
N ARG A 10 -9.61 -1.19 0.80
CA ARG A 10 -9.54 -1.76 2.14
C ARG A 10 -8.14 -1.65 2.72
N LEU A 11 -7.11 -1.83 1.90
CA LEU A 11 -5.72 -1.61 2.31
C LEU A 11 -5.52 -0.17 2.78
N ASP A 12 -6.00 0.81 2.00
CA ASP A 12 -5.95 2.23 2.39
C ASP A 12 -6.64 2.46 3.74
N ARG A 13 -7.84 1.91 3.92
CA ARG A 13 -8.60 2.04 5.17
C ARG A 13 -7.92 1.36 6.36
N ALA A 14 -7.31 0.20 6.17
CA ALA A 14 -6.57 -0.50 7.23
C ALA A 14 -5.34 0.32 7.65
N LEU A 15 -4.64 0.92 6.69
CA LEU A 15 -3.49 1.79 6.95
C LEU A 15 -3.88 3.10 7.63
N GLU A 16 -5.03 3.69 7.26
CA GLU A 16 -5.59 4.90 7.90
C GLU A 16 -5.90 4.72 9.40
N ALA A 17 -6.02 3.48 9.88
CA ALA A 17 -6.27 3.20 11.30
C ALA A 17 -5.03 3.39 12.20
N TYR A 18 -3.83 3.52 11.62
CA TYR A 18 -2.58 3.70 12.36
C TYR A 18 -2.17 5.18 12.40
N ASP A 19 -2.01 5.73 13.60
CA ASP A 19 -1.53 7.11 13.79
C ASP A 19 -0.03 7.27 13.45
N SER A 20 0.75 6.18 13.52
CA SER A 20 2.18 6.13 13.20
C SER A 20 2.64 4.69 12.93
N PHE A 21 3.71 4.56 12.14
CA PHE A 21 4.37 3.29 11.82
C PHE A 21 5.74 3.13 12.50
N GLY A 22 6.18 4.12 13.28
CA GLY A 22 7.48 4.10 13.97
C GLY A 22 8.69 3.95 13.02
N ASP A 23 9.76 3.34 13.53
CA ASP A 23 11.02 3.13 12.79
C ASP A 23 11.01 1.87 11.91
N SER A 24 10.01 0.99 12.07
CA SER A 24 9.89 -0.28 11.34
C SER A 24 8.48 -0.48 10.76
N PRO A 25 8.08 0.30 9.73
CA PRO A 25 6.75 0.18 9.11
C PRO A 25 6.45 -1.22 8.55
N GLU A 26 7.48 -1.96 8.14
CA GLU A 26 7.37 -3.34 7.64
C GLU A 26 6.81 -4.33 8.67
N ALA A 27 6.94 -4.05 9.97
CA ALA A 27 6.41 -4.91 11.03
C ALA A 27 4.87 -4.96 11.04
N PHE A 28 4.20 -4.01 10.39
CA PHE A 28 2.74 -3.94 10.31
C PHE A 28 2.15 -4.75 9.15
N VAL A 29 2.99 -5.28 8.24
CA VAL A 29 2.52 -5.95 7.03
C VAL A 29 1.62 -7.14 7.36
N ASP A 30 2.00 -8.00 8.30
CA ASP A 30 1.21 -9.19 8.65
C ASP A 30 -0.14 -8.81 9.26
N ALA A 31 -0.16 -7.79 10.13
CA ALA A 31 -1.39 -7.30 10.75
C ALA A 31 -2.34 -6.69 9.71
N VAL A 32 -1.82 -5.85 8.82
CA VAL A 32 -2.61 -5.23 7.73
C VAL A 32 -3.07 -6.30 6.73
N TYR A 33 -2.23 -7.29 6.42
CA TYR A 33 -2.59 -8.38 5.52
C TYR A 33 -3.76 -9.20 6.08
N ALA A 34 -3.74 -9.52 7.37
CA ALA A 34 -4.82 -10.26 8.03
C ALA A 34 -6.18 -9.56 7.90
N GLU A 35 -6.23 -8.22 7.84
CA GLU A 35 -7.48 -7.48 7.65
C GLU A 35 -8.06 -7.55 6.22
N VAL A 36 -7.22 -7.89 5.24
CA VAL A 36 -7.58 -7.93 3.82
C VAL A 36 -7.44 -9.32 3.20
N GLU A 37 -7.10 -10.33 4.00
CA GLU A 37 -6.80 -11.70 3.57
C GLU A 37 -7.92 -12.28 2.69
N ASP A 38 -9.18 -12.19 3.14
CA ASP A 38 -10.35 -12.65 2.38
C ASP A 38 -10.46 -11.99 0.98
N ASP A 39 -10.16 -10.70 0.89
CA ASP A 39 -10.20 -9.95 -0.37
C ASP A 39 -9.04 -10.36 -1.29
N VAL A 40 -7.86 -10.66 -0.73
CA VAL A 40 -6.71 -11.21 -1.46
C VAL A 40 -7.03 -12.60 -1.99
N GLU A 41 -7.51 -13.53 -1.15
CA GLU A 41 -7.89 -14.87 -1.57
C GLU A 41 -8.96 -14.85 -2.67
N THR A 42 -9.98 -14.00 -2.49
CA THR A 42 -11.05 -13.81 -3.49
C THR A 42 -10.52 -13.28 -4.81
N LEU A 43 -9.55 -12.36 -4.76
CA LEU A 43 -8.91 -11.81 -5.95
C LEU A 43 -8.09 -12.89 -6.66
N VAL A 44 -7.25 -13.64 -5.94
CA VAL A 44 -6.39 -14.71 -6.48
C VAL A 44 -7.24 -15.83 -7.11
N GLY A 45 -8.21 -16.36 -6.36
CA GLY A 45 -9.02 -17.51 -6.78
C GLY A 45 -9.95 -17.25 -7.97
N LYS A 46 -10.25 -15.98 -8.29
CA LYS A 46 -11.12 -15.59 -9.42
C LYS A 46 -10.47 -14.52 -10.30
N SER A 47 -9.13 -14.51 -10.34
CA SER A 47 -8.39 -13.45 -11.01
C SER A 47 -8.54 -13.51 -12.54
N LYS A 48 -8.55 -12.34 -13.16
CA LYS A 48 -8.44 -12.14 -14.61
C LYS A 48 -7.19 -11.29 -14.84
N PRO A 49 -6.54 -11.35 -16.02
CA PRO A 49 -5.36 -10.52 -16.30
C PRO A 49 -5.56 -9.03 -16.01
N SER A 50 -6.76 -8.50 -16.25
CA SER A 50 -7.12 -7.11 -15.94
C SER A 50 -7.08 -6.77 -14.45
N HIS A 51 -7.43 -7.71 -13.56
CA HIS A 51 -7.36 -7.47 -12.11
C HIS A 51 -5.91 -7.35 -11.63
N TRP A 52 -4.99 -8.10 -12.25
CA TRP A 52 -3.55 -8.02 -11.94
C TRP A 52 -2.94 -6.71 -12.44
N ALA A 53 -3.37 -6.23 -13.61
CA ALA A 53 -2.92 -4.94 -14.15
C ALA A 53 -3.19 -3.77 -13.19
N GLU A 54 -4.37 -3.75 -12.56
CA GLU A 54 -4.72 -2.74 -11.54
C GLU A 54 -3.80 -2.81 -10.32
N LEU A 55 -3.48 -4.03 -9.83
CA LEU A 55 -2.55 -4.20 -8.71
C LEU A 55 -1.14 -3.76 -9.05
N TYR A 56 -0.65 -4.05 -10.27
CA TYR A 56 0.66 -3.58 -10.72
C TYR A 56 0.72 -2.06 -10.78
N VAL A 57 -0.32 -1.41 -11.31
CA VAL A 57 -0.40 0.05 -11.37
C VAL A 57 -0.36 0.67 -9.97
N GLU A 58 -1.13 0.14 -9.01
CA GLU A 58 -1.11 0.69 -7.65
C GLU A 58 0.20 0.41 -6.90
N ARG A 59 0.82 -0.77 -7.10
CA ARG A 59 2.17 -1.04 -6.58
C ARG A 59 3.18 -0.03 -7.11
N ASP A 60 3.15 0.24 -8.42
CA ASP A 60 4.08 1.17 -9.05
C ASP A 60 3.82 2.61 -8.58
N ARG A 61 2.55 3.01 -8.38
CA ARG A 61 2.20 4.29 -7.74
C ARG A 61 2.74 4.39 -6.32
N ALA A 62 2.62 3.34 -5.51
CA ALA A 62 3.16 3.32 -4.15
C ALA A 62 4.69 3.48 -4.13
N LEU A 63 5.40 2.78 -5.02
CA LEU A 63 6.85 2.92 -5.19
C LEU A 63 7.24 4.36 -5.55
N ILE A 64 6.56 4.97 -6.53
CA ILE A 64 6.84 6.36 -6.93
C ILE A 64 6.59 7.32 -5.77
N LYS A 65 5.48 7.18 -5.04
CA LYS A 65 5.18 7.99 -3.84
C LYS A 65 6.29 7.85 -2.80
N GLN A 66 6.73 6.63 -2.49
CA GLN A 66 7.82 6.38 -1.55
C GLN A 66 9.10 7.11 -1.98
N GLN A 67 9.49 7.01 -3.25
CA GLN A 67 10.70 7.69 -3.75
C GLN A 67 10.59 9.22 -3.66
N VAL A 68 9.43 9.79 -3.97
CA VAL A 68 9.19 11.24 -3.85
C VAL A 68 9.29 11.69 -2.39
N LEU A 69 8.68 10.94 -1.46
CA LEU A 69 8.76 11.23 -0.02
C LEU A 69 10.20 11.15 0.48
N ASN A 70 10.95 10.12 0.09
CA ASN A 70 12.38 10.00 0.44
C ASN A 70 13.20 11.19 -0.05
N ARG A 71 12.93 11.68 -1.27
CA ARG A 71 13.57 12.88 -1.80
C ARG A 71 13.17 14.14 -1.04
N ALA A 72 11.91 14.26 -0.63
CA ALA A 72 11.46 15.39 0.18
C ALA A 72 12.13 15.40 1.56
N MET A 73 12.20 14.24 2.21
CA MET A 73 12.89 14.08 3.50
C MET A 73 14.37 14.40 3.42
N SER A 74 15.06 13.97 2.35
CA SER A 74 16.47 14.30 2.17
C SER A 74 16.67 15.80 2.05
N LEU A 75 15.85 16.51 1.26
CA LEU A 75 15.92 17.97 1.14
C LEU A 75 15.59 18.69 2.46
N GLY A 76 14.59 18.23 3.20
CA GLY A 76 14.22 18.79 4.51
C GLY A 76 15.30 18.60 5.56
N ALA A 77 15.99 17.46 5.56
CA ALA A 77 17.12 17.20 6.45
C ALA A 77 18.34 18.11 6.17
N TYR A 78 18.52 18.56 4.93
CA TYR A 78 19.57 19.53 4.57
C TYR A 78 19.19 21.00 4.82
N GLY A 79 17.89 21.31 4.98
CA GLY A 79 17.38 22.67 5.19
C GLY A 79 17.36 23.15 6.64
N GLN A 80 17.67 22.29 7.61
CA GLN A 80 17.86 22.68 9.02
C GLN A 80 19.34 22.94 9.31
N LYS A 81 19.86 24.07 8.82
CA LYS A 81 21.12 24.67 9.27
C LYS A 81 20.91 26.14 9.56
#